data_AF-A0A2D6R1W9-F1
#
_entry.id   AF-A0A2D6R1W9-F1
#
_cell.length_a   1.000
_cell.length_b   1.000
_cell.length_c   1.000
_cell.angle_alpha   90.00
_cell.angle_beta   90.00
_cell.angle_gamma   90.00
#
_symmetry.space_group_name_H-M   'P 1'
#
loop_
_entity.id
_entity.type
_entity.pdbx_description
1 polymer ?
#
loop_
_entity_poly.entity_id
_entity_poly.type
_entity_poly.pdbx_seq_one_letter_code
_entity_poly.pdbx_strand_id
1 'polypeptide(L)'
;MQMRLMDSGDPARTRSRRAPAATALVATALLTWPVTAAAEQRFEVSFPTAAHAEPVTGRIYVMISRTNEREPRLQIGRTGVPFFGRDVQALAPGEAGIIDATDLGSPVASLRDIPAGDYFVQAFVNIYSEFRRADGHVVWMHDDQWEGQHWNRSPGNLHSPVGRIRLDPEADGVIALSASEVIPPVDVPPDTEWVRRFKFQSSLLTEFWGRPVYLGATVLLPRDYDSSTISYPVNYIQGHFSLGAPNRFEVGADLYREWIRDEFPRMILVTFQHPNPYFDDSYAVNSVNLGPYGDAIMQELIPEVERRYRVIAEPYARVLSGGSTGGWESLALQIFHPDFFGGTWSYCPDPVTFTDVEGINAYEDVNAFYKQHEWRRVPISNTREVTGEVRLTSRQRNYFELVSGTKGRSGQQLDIWSAVYGPLGDDGYFEPLFDKRTGEMDPEVAAYWRGQL
;
A
#
# COMPACT_ATOMS: atom_id res chain seq x y z
N MET A 1 57.19 -9.94 -46.99
CA MET A 1 56.84 -10.89 -48.06
C MET A 1 55.67 -10.26 -48.83
N GLN A 2 55.97 -9.31 -49.73
CA GLN A 2 55.97 -9.50 -51.21
C GLN A 2 54.59 -9.90 -51.75
N MET A 3 53.98 -9.31 -52.80
CA MET A 3 54.35 -8.23 -53.72
C MET A 3 53.14 -7.97 -54.67
N ARG A 4 52.92 -6.68 -55.02
CA ARG A 4 52.47 -6.06 -56.29
C ARG A 4 51.51 -6.75 -57.31
N LEU A 5 50.58 -5.94 -57.85
CA LEU A 5 50.54 -5.35 -59.23
C LEU A 5 49.24 -4.50 -59.35
N MET A 6 49.21 -3.16 -59.45
CA MET A 6 49.53 -2.21 -60.56
C MET A 6 48.90 -2.51 -61.93
N ASP A 7 47.92 -1.70 -62.35
CA ASP A 7 47.94 -0.78 -63.54
C ASP A 7 46.55 -0.08 -63.65
N SER A 8 46.39 1.26 -63.67
CA SER A 8 46.76 2.34 -64.61
C SER A 8 45.66 2.67 -65.64
N GLY A 9 45.35 3.97 -65.78
CA GLY A 9 44.58 4.50 -66.92
C GLY A 9 43.48 5.52 -66.62
N ASP A 10 43.83 6.81 -66.55
CA ASP A 10 42.98 7.96 -66.94
C ASP A 10 43.65 8.55 -68.20
N PRO A 11 42.96 8.99 -69.27
CA PRO A 11 42.31 10.32 -69.27
C PRO A 11 41.08 10.47 -70.20
N ALA A 12 40.10 11.30 -69.84
CA ALA A 12 39.51 12.27 -70.80
C ALA A 12 38.56 13.28 -70.14
N ARG A 13 38.97 14.55 -70.22
CA ARG A 13 38.18 15.74 -69.93
C ARG A 13 37.07 15.93 -70.96
N THR A 14 35.84 16.15 -70.50
CA THR A 14 34.82 16.89 -71.25
C THR A 14 34.27 18.02 -70.38
N ARG A 15 34.50 19.25 -70.85
CA ARG A 15 33.94 20.49 -70.28
C ARG A 15 32.46 20.56 -70.66
N SER A 16 31.55 20.52 -69.69
CA SER A 16 30.17 20.99 -69.88
C SER A 16 29.98 22.33 -69.18
N ARG A 17 29.30 23.24 -69.90
CA ARG A 17 29.09 24.64 -69.55
C ARG A 17 28.12 24.75 -68.38
N ARG A 18 28.45 25.59 -67.40
CA ARG A 18 27.54 26.02 -66.32
C ARG A 18 26.43 26.89 -66.89
N ALA A 19 25.18 26.52 -66.65
CA ALA A 19 24.02 27.42 -66.65
C ALA A 19 23.70 27.85 -65.21
N PRO A 20 23.18 29.06 -64.95
CA PRO A 20 22.92 29.51 -63.59
C PRO A 20 21.66 28.82 -63.06
N ALA A 21 21.79 28.11 -61.93
CA ALA A 21 20.65 27.60 -61.19
C ALA A 21 19.95 28.78 -60.49
N ALA A 22 18.72 29.07 -60.89
CA ALA A 22 17.84 29.96 -60.17
C ALA A 22 17.39 29.27 -58.88
N THR A 23 17.80 29.82 -57.74
CA THR A 23 17.37 29.37 -56.41
C THR A 23 15.91 29.77 -56.19
N ALA A 24 14.98 28.86 -56.42
CA ALA A 24 13.59 29.04 -56.02
C ALA A 24 13.47 28.79 -54.51
N LEU A 25 13.24 29.85 -53.72
CA LEU A 25 12.77 29.72 -52.35
C LEU A 25 11.36 29.13 -52.38
N VAL A 26 11.23 27.85 -52.02
CA VAL A 26 9.94 27.25 -51.70
C VAL A 26 9.63 27.63 -50.26
N ALA A 27 8.81 28.67 -50.08
CA ALA A 27 8.23 28.99 -48.78
C ALA A 27 7.23 27.87 -48.41
N THR A 28 7.63 26.98 -47.52
CA THR A 28 6.74 25.98 -46.94
C THR A 28 5.84 26.70 -45.94
N ALA A 29 4.62 27.01 -46.36
CA ALA A 29 3.58 27.49 -45.46
C ALA A 29 3.23 26.34 -44.50
N LEU A 30 3.76 26.41 -43.27
CA LEU A 30 3.32 25.58 -42.15
C LEU A 30 1.88 25.98 -41.85
N LEU A 31 0.93 25.18 -42.33
CA LEU A 31 -0.45 25.20 -41.87
C LEU A 31 -0.45 24.77 -40.41
N THR A 32 -0.36 25.73 -39.50
CA THR A 32 -0.67 25.51 -38.08
C THR A 32 -2.17 25.33 -37.97
N TRP A 33 -2.64 24.09 -37.92
CA TRP A 33 -3.98 23.83 -37.41
C TRP A 33 -4.03 24.33 -35.96
N PRO A 34 -5.00 25.18 -35.60
CA PRO A 34 -5.22 25.50 -34.20
C PRO A 34 -5.57 24.17 -33.52
N VAL A 35 -4.67 23.68 -32.68
CA VAL A 35 -5.02 22.69 -31.67
C VAL A 35 -5.94 23.43 -30.73
N THR A 36 -7.25 23.30 -30.92
CA THR A 36 -8.22 23.65 -29.90
C THR A 36 -7.84 22.83 -28.67
N ALA A 37 -7.42 23.49 -27.60
CA ALA A 37 -7.25 22.85 -26.30
C ALA A 37 -8.55 22.08 -26.02
N ALA A 38 -8.45 20.78 -25.80
CA ALA A 38 -9.59 19.97 -25.44
C ALA A 38 -10.20 20.56 -24.16
N ALA A 39 -11.52 20.60 -24.08
CA ALA A 39 -12.17 21.04 -22.86
C ALA A 39 -11.67 20.16 -21.69
N GLU A 40 -11.30 20.78 -20.58
CA GLU A 40 -10.67 20.07 -19.45
C GLU A 40 -11.32 20.48 -18.13
N GLN A 41 -12.32 19.69 -17.74
CA GLN A 41 -12.81 19.68 -16.37
C GLN A 41 -11.68 19.20 -15.43
N ARG A 42 -11.35 20.02 -14.43
CA ARG A 42 -10.33 19.71 -13.42
C ARG A 42 -10.78 20.03 -12.01
N PHE A 43 -10.15 19.40 -11.04
CA PHE A 43 -10.30 19.70 -9.62
C PHE A 43 -9.10 20.48 -9.10
N GLU A 44 -9.40 21.50 -8.30
CA GLU A 44 -8.42 22.25 -7.52
C GLU A 44 -8.60 21.88 -6.05
N VAL A 45 -7.66 21.11 -5.49
CA VAL A 45 -7.66 20.68 -4.08
C VAL A 45 -6.72 21.58 -3.30
N SER A 46 -7.25 22.28 -2.30
CA SER A 46 -6.48 23.16 -1.42
C SER A 46 -6.86 22.88 0.04
N PHE A 47 -6.16 23.50 0.99
CA PHE A 47 -6.51 23.47 2.41
C PHE A 47 -6.25 24.84 3.05
N PRO A 48 -7.06 25.28 4.03
CA PRO A 48 -6.88 26.57 4.68
C PRO A 48 -5.81 26.50 5.79
N THR A 49 -5.16 27.63 6.07
CA THR A 49 -4.22 27.78 7.20
C THR A 49 -4.81 27.36 8.54
N ALA A 50 -6.13 27.50 8.72
CA ALA A 50 -6.84 27.08 9.93
C ALA A 50 -6.89 25.56 10.12
N ALA A 51 -6.81 24.77 9.04
CA ALA A 51 -6.76 23.31 9.10
C ALA A 51 -5.32 22.81 9.26
N HIS A 52 -4.38 23.41 8.52
CA HIS A 52 -2.95 23.13 8.64
C HIS A 52 -2.15 24.37 8.24
N ALA A 53 -1.26 24.84 9.13
CA ALA A 53 -0.57 26.12 8.94
C ALA A 53 0.68 26.04 8.06
N GLU A 54 1.32 24.88 8.00
CA GLU A 54 2.58 24.67 7.26
C GLU A 54 2.32 24.05 5.88
N PRO A 55 3.27 24.19 4.93
CA PRO A 55 3.22 23.45 3.66
C PRO A 55 3.22 21.94 3.89
N VAL A 56 2.52 21.21 3.02
CA VAL A 56 2.38 19.74 3.11
C VAL A 56 3.07 19.05 1.94
N THR A 57 3.84 18.01 2.25
CA THR A 57 4.26 17.00 1.27
C THR A 57 3.39 15.77 1.49
N GLY A 58 2.85 15.20 0.44
CA GLY A 58 1.75 14.26 0.59
C GLY A 58 1.16 13.78 -0.72
N ARG A 59 -0.09 13.35 -0.64
CA ARG A 59 -0.91 13.01 -1.80
C ARG A 59 -2.30 13.58 -1.64
N ILE A 60 -2.75 14.30 -2.66
CA ILE A 60 -4.13 14.78 -2.75
C ILE A 60 -4.98 13.75 -3.49
N TYR A 61 -6.26 13.67 -3.14
CA TYR A 61 -7.23 12.83 -3.81
C TYR A 61 -8.54 13.56 -4.04
N VAL A 62 -9.25 13.11 -5.07
CA VAL A 62 -10.67 13.40 -5.27
C VAL A 62 -11.41 12.08 -5.37
N MET A 63 -12.42 11.90 -4.52
CA MET A 63 -13.35 10.76 -4.54
C MET A 63 -14.69 11.20 -5.12
N ILE A 64 -15.29 10.37 -5.97
CA ILE A 64 -16.54 10.66 -6.67
C ILE A 64 -17.52 9.51 -6.42
N SER A 65 -18.65 9.78 -5.77
CA SER A 65 -19.69 8.79 -5.48
C SER A 65 -21.05 9.20 -6.03
N ARG A 66 -21.90 8.20 -6.28
CA ARG A 66 -23.33 8.40 -6.61
C ARG A 66 -24.22 8.51 -5.37
N THR A 67 -23.71 8.14 -4.19
CA THR A 67 -24.45 8.20 -2.92
C THR A 67 -23.64 8.89 -1.83
N ASN A 68 -24.32 9.33 -0.77
CA ASN A 68 -23.70 9.88 0.43
C ASN A 68 -24.22 9.20 1.71
N GLU A 69 -24.55 7.90 1.62
CA GLU A 69 -24.94 7.09 2.79
C GLU A 69 -23.76 6.93 3.76
N ARG A 70 -22.56 6.83 3.20
CA ARG A 70 -21.28 7.07 3.86
C ARG A 70 -20.53 8.12 3.05
N GLU A 71 -19.64 8.89 3.66
CA GLU A 71 -18.84 9.87 2.91
C GLU A 71 -17.99 9.20 1.80
N PRO A 72 -17.79 9.84 0.64
CA PRO A 72 -17.03 9.27 -0.47
C PRO A 72 -15.64 8.73 -0.13
N ARG A 73 -14.87 9.40 0.74
CA ARG A 73 -13.53 8.93 1.21
C ARG A 73 -13.57 7.57 1.90
N LEU A 74 -14.74 7.18 2.43
CA LEU A 74 -14.97 5.92 3.13
C LEU A 74 -15.58 4.83 2.23
N GLN A 75 -15.74 5.11 0.93
CA GLN A 75 -16.26 4.19 -0.08
C GLN A 75 -15.17 3.66 -1.03
N ILE A 76 -13.90 3.99 -0.78
CA ILE A 76 -12.75 3.54 -1.57
C ILE A 76 -12.38 2.10 -1.22
N GLY A 77 -12.02 1.33 -2.25
CA GLY A 77 -11.57 -0.06 -2.14
C GLY A 77 -11.36 -0.67 -3.52
N ARG A 78 -10.92 -1.93 -3.57
CA ARG A 78 -10.65 -2.67 -4.83
C ARG A 78 -11.83 -2.69 -5.81
N THR A 79 -13.06 -2.62 -5.28
CA THR A 79 -14.31 -2.51 -6.05
C THR A 79 -15.15 -1.32 -5.57
N GLY A 80 -14.50 -0.28 -5.05
CA GLY A 80 -15.13 0.91 -4.49
C GLY A 80 -15.48 1.96 -5.54
N VAL A 81 -15.77 3.17 -5.06
CA VAL A 81 -16.08 4.30 -5.94
C VAL A 81 -14.85 4.86 -6.65
N PRO A 82 -15.03 5.57 -7.79
CA PRO A 82 -13.94 6.28 -8.45
C PRO A 82 -13.20 7.24 -7.53
N PHE A 83 -11.88 7.17 -7.59
CA PHE A 83 -11.00 8.17 -7.03
C PHE A 83 -9.75 8.36 -7.89
N PHE A 84 -9.16 9.54 -7.76
CA PHE A 84 -7.98 10.00 -8.47
C PHE A 84 -7.00 10.55 -7.45
N GLY A 85 -5.71 10.41 -7.70
CA GLY A 85 -4.69 10.88 -6.77
C GLY A 85 -3.45 11.44 -7.44
N ARG A 86 -2.88 12.47 -6.81
CA ARG A 86 -1.64 13.13 -7.25
C ARG A 86 -0.74 13.42 -6.06
N ASP A 87 0.56 13.15 -6.20
CA ASP A 87 1.54 13.53 -5.19
C ASP A 87 1.78 15.04 -5.22
N VAL A 88 1.95 15.63 -4.04
CA VAL A 88 2.26 17.05 -3.89
C VAL A 88 3.49 17.21 -3.00
N GLN A 89 4.30 18.23 -3.27
CA GLN A 89 5.51 18.52 -2.52
C GLN A 89 5.46 19.96 -2.05
N ALA A 90 5.56 20.17 -0.74
CA ALA A 90 5.52 21.48 -0.10
C ALA A 90 4.34 22.38 -0.57
N LEU A 91 3.15 21.80 -0.78
CA LEU A 91 1.94 22.52 -1.16
C LEU A 91 1.56 23.48 -0.02
N ALA A 92 1.55 24.78 -0.28
CA ALA A 92 1.27 25.78 0.75
C ALA A 92 -0.24 25.85 1.09
N PRO A 93 -0.61 26.26 2.32
CA PRO A 93 -2.02 26.52 2.62
C PRO A 93 -2.61 27.57 1.66
N GLY A 94 -3.78 27.28 1.10
CA GLY A 94 -4.46 28.10 0.09
C GLY A 94 -3.96 27.91 -1.35
N GLU A 95 -2.82 27.23 -1.55
CA GLU A 95 -2.38 26.79 -2.87
C GLU A 95 -3.20 25.58 -3.33
N ALA A 96 -3.51 25.51 -4.62
CA ALA A 96 -4.29 24.42 -5.20
C ALA A 96 -3.37 23.40 -5.88
N GLY A 97 -3.45 22.15 -5.43
CA GLY A 97 -3.01 21.00 -6.21
C GLY A 97 -4.07 20.63 -7.25
N ILE A 98 -3.63 20.30 -8.46
CA ILE A 98 -4.54 20.01 -9.58
C ILE A 98 -4.72 18.51 -9.75
N ILE A 99 -5.96 18.05 -9.86
CA ILE A 99 -6.30 16.73 -10.38
C ILE A 99 -7.08 16.90 -11.68
N ASP A 100 -6.56 16.35 -12.77
CA ASP A 100 -7.10 16.50 -14.13
C ASP A 100 -7.15 15.16 -14.88
N ALA A 101 -7.39 15.20 -16.20
CA ALA A 101 -7.53 14.00 -17.02
C ALA A 101 -6.25 13.17 -17.17
N THR A 102 -5.10 13.73 -16.82
CA THR A 102 -3.78 13.08 -16.90
C THR A 102 -3.44 12.27 -15.64
N ASP A 103 -4.16 12.49 -14.54
CA ASP A 103 -4.01 11.74 -13.31
C ASP A 103 -4.63 10.35 -13.42
N LEU A 104 -3.96 9.38 -12.80
CA LEU A 104 -4.46 8.01 -12.75
C LEU A 104 -5.64 7.92 -11.79
N GLY A 105 -6.72 7.28 -12.25
CA GLY A 105 -7.87 6.93 -11.42
C GLY A 105 -8.13 5.43 -11.33
N SER A 106 -8.96 5.05 -10.34
CA SER A 106 -9.46 3.69 -10.16
C SER A 106 -10.89 3.72 -9.58
N PRO A 107 -11.82 2.83 -9.98
CA PRO A 107 -11.68 1.86 -11.07
C PRO A 107 -11.80 2.48 -12.48
N VAL A 108 -12.03 3.79 -12.56
CA VAL A 108 -12.11 4.55 -13.81
C VAL A 108 -10.78 5.24 -14.06
N ALA A 109 -10.15 4.97 -15.21
CA ALA A 109 -8.73 5.30 -15.44
C ALA A 109 -8.43 6.80 -15.56
N SER A 110 -9.34 7.57 -16.16
CA SER A 110 -9.21 9.02 -16.34
C SER A 110 -10.49 9.73 -15.90
N LEU A 111 -10.36 10.98 -15.46
CA LEU A 111 -11.50 11.83 -15.12
C LEU A 111 -12.46 12.01 -16.32
N ARG A 112 -11.93 11.95 -17.55
CA ARG A 112 -12.73 12.02 -18.79
C ARG A 112 -13.69 10.84 -18.98
N ASP A 113 -13.39 9.71 -18.36
CA ASP A 113 -14.19 8.50 -18.48
C ASP A 113 -15.35 8.45 -17.47
N ILE A 114 -15.47 9.48 -16.60
CA ILE A 114 -16.61 9.62 -15.69
C ILE A 114 -17.83 10.10 -16.49
N PRO A 115 -18.93 9.34 -16.53
CA PRO A 115 -20.12 9.76 -17.27
C PRO A 115 -20.69 11.07 -16.73
N ALA A 116 -21.17 11.95 -17.63
CA ALA A 116 -21.84 13.17 -17.24
C ALA A 116 -23.02 12.87 -16.28
N GLY A 117 -23.10 13.55 -15.14
CA GLY A 117 -23.98 13.14 -14.06
C GLY A 117 -23.91 14.02 -12.83
N ASP A 118 -24.88 13.85 -11.93
CA ASP A 118 -24.82 14.42 -10.58
C ASP A 118 -24.07 13.47 -9.66
N TYR A 119 -23.09 13.99 -8.92
CA TYR A 119 -22.25 13.21 -8.02
C TYR A 119 -22.05 13.91 -6.68
N PHE A 120 -21.73 13.12 -5.68
CA PHE A 120 -21.12 13.57 -4.44
C PHE A 120 -19.61 13.47 -4.59
N VAL A 121 -18.89 14.56 -4.30
CA VAL A 121 -17.44 14.62 -4.36
C VAL A 121 -16.85 15.01 -3.02
N GLN A 122 -15.65 14.50 -2.77
CA GLN A 122 -14.88 14.83 -1.58
C GLN A 122 -13.40 14.92 -1.94
N ALA A 123 -12.73 15.97 -1.47
CA ALA A 123 -11.29 16.09 -1.55
C ALA A 123 -10.64 15.55 -0.28
N PHE A 124 -9.43 15.04 -0.41
CA PHE A 124 -8.63 14.50 0.69
C PHE A 124 -7.16 14.89 0.52
N VAL A 125 -6.48 15.18 1.62
CA VAL A 125 -5.03 15.41 1.66
C VAL A 125 -4.43 14.41 2.65
N ASN A 126 -3.72 13.42 2.12
CA ASN A 126 -2.92 12.50 2.91
C ASN A 126 -1.53 13.12 3.11
N ILE A 127 -1.24 13.54 4.34
CA ILE A 127 -0.01 14.21 4.70
C ILE A 127 1.05 13.15 4.95
N TYR A 128 2.18 13.27 4.25
CA TYR A 128 3.34 12.43 4.48
C TYR A 128 4.28 13.09 5.48
N SER A 129 4.93 12.25 6.26
CA SER A 129 6.01 12.63 7.14
C SER A 129 7.35 12.20 6.56
N GLU A 130 8.41 12.92 6.93
CA GLU A 130 9.78 12.57 6.61
C GLU A 130 10.28 11.46 7.57
N PHE A 131 10.80 10.37 7.01
CA PHE A 131 11.46 9.28 7.73
C PHE A 131 12.94 9.26 7.34
N ARG A 132 13.82 9.56 8.30
CA ARG A 132 15.28 9.54 8.13
C ARG A 132 15.82 8.21 8.60
N ARG A 133 15.89 7.24 7.68
CA ARG A 133 16.20 5.86 8.01
C ARG A 133 17.66 5.70 8.48
N ALA A 134 17.91 4.69 9.31
CA ALA A 134 19.24 4.38 9.85
C ALA A 134 20.27 4.01 8.76
N ASP A 135 19.82 3.57 7.59
CA ASP A 135 20.66 3.29 6.41
C ASP A 135 21.05 4.57 5.62
N GLY A 136 20.61 5.74 6.06
CA GLY A 136 20.94 7.04 5.46
C GLY A 136 19.95 7.54 4.42
N HIS A 137 18.94 6.75 4.04
CA HIS A 137 17.90 7.20 3.11
C HIS A 137 16.86 8.08 3.80
N VAL A 138 16.23 8.95 3.02
CA VAL A 138 15.10 9.77 3.47
C VAL A 138 13.90 9.46 2.60
N VAL A 139 12.83 8.95 3.21
CA VAL A 139 11.57 8.64 2.52
C VAL A 139 10.42 9.45 3.10
N TRP A 140 9.47 9.82 2.25
CA TRP A 140 8.23 10.49 2.65
C TRP A 140 7.09 9.48 2.59
N MET A 141 6.52 9.14 3.75
CA MET A 141 5.51 8.08 3.90
C MET A 141 4.32 8.58 4.72
N HIS A 142 3.18 7.90 4.56
CA HIS A 142 2.08 8.03 5.51
C HIS A 142 2.53 7.49 6.87
N ASP A 143 2.27 8.26 7.92
CA ASP A 143 2.65 7.93 9.29
C ASP A 143 1.46 7.42 10.07
N ASP A 144 1.41 6.12 10.28
CA ASP A 144 0.36 5.47 11.08
C ASP A 144 0.25 6.14 12.46
N GLN A 145 -0.92 6.71 12.73
CA GLN A 145 -1.30 7.30 14.01
C GLN A 145 -2.12 6.31 14.85
N TRP A 146 -1.83 5.01 14.74
CA TRP A 146 -2.53 3.90 15.37
C TRP A 146 -3.88 3.53 14.75
N GLU A 147 -4.11 3.90 13.49
CA GLU A 147 -5.33 3.55 12.73
C GLU A 147 -5.18 2.30 11.85
N GLY A 148 -4.00 1.69 11.77
CA GLY A 148 -3.73 0.48 10.97
C GLY A 148 -3.49 0.79 9.50
N GLN A 149 -2.68 1.81 9.21
CA GLN A 149 -2.32 2.28 7.87
C GLN A 149 -3.48 2.60 6.92
N HIS A 150 -4.62 2.95 7.52
CA HIS A 150 -5.81 3.40 6.81
C HIS A 150 -5.78 4.92 6.67
N TRP A 151 -5.02 5.40 5.69
CA TRP A 151 -4.81 6.83 5.43
C TRP A 151 -6.10 7.66 5.36
N ASN A 152 -7.20 7.08 4.87
CA ASN A 152 -8.50 7.75 4.71
C ASN A 152 -9.23 8.04 6.03
N ARG A 153 -8.73 7.49 7.14
CA ARG A 153 -9.18 7.75 8.52
C ARG A 153 -8.03 8.12 9.46
N SER A 154 -6.85 8.41 8.92
CA SER A 154 -5.69 8.72 9.76
C SER A 154 -5.83 10.10 10.41
N PRO A 155 -5.68 10.20 11.73
CA PRO A 155 -5.55 11.48 12.43
C PRO A 155 -4.58 12.45 11.75
N GLY A 156 -4.94 13.73 11.76
CA GLY A 156 -4.12 14.81 11.18
C GLY A 156 -4.27 15.00 9.67
N ASN A 157 -4.71 13.98 8.92
CA ASN A 157 -5.05 14.15 7.51
C ASN A 157 -6.28 15.05 7.33
N LEU A 158 -6.39 15.64 6.15
CA LEU A 158 -7.41 16.64 5.84
C LEU A 158 -8.43 16.11 4.85
N HIS A 159 -9.69 16.50 5.02
CA HIS A 159 -10.73 16.28 4.01
C HIS A 159 -11.64 17.48 3.86
N SER A 160 -12.33 17.55 2.71
CA SER A 160 -13.39 18.51 2.52
C SER A 160 -14.72 17.98 3.09
N PRO A 161 -15.68 18.87 3.37
CA PRO A 161 -17.08 18.48 3.38
C PRO A 161 -17.48 17.84 2.05
N VAL A 162 -18.52 17.01 2.07
CA VAL A 162 -19.04 16.39 0.84
C VAL A 162 -19.83 17.42 0.02
N GLY A 163 -19.40 17.65 -1.21
CA GLY A 163 -20.08 18.54 -2.16
C GLY A 163 -20.93 17.78 -3.17
N ARG A 164 -22.13 18.27 -3.50
CA ARG A 164 -22.91 17.74 -4.63
C ARG A 164 -22.68 18.61 -5.86
N ILE A 165 -22.19 18.01 -6.94
CA ILE A 165 -21.84 18.71 -8.18
C ILE A 165 -22.36 17.98 -9.42
N ARG A 166 -22.49 18.72 -10.52
CA ARG A 166 -22.68 18.15 -11.85
C ARG A 166 -21.31 18.00 -12.52
N LEU A 167 -20.95 16.77 -12.87
CA LEU A 167 -19.79 16.49 -13.71
C LEU A 167 -20.22 16.34 -15.16
N ASP A 168 -19.39 16.85 -16.05
CA ASP A 168 -19.53 16.72 -17.50
C ASP A 168 -18.12 16.74 -18.10
N PRO A 169 -17.56 15.58 -18.50
CA PRO A 169 -16.17 15.49 -18.96
C PRO A 169 -15.91 16.25 -20.26
N GLU A 170 -16.96 16.63 -21.00
CA GLU A 170 -16.87 17.45 -22.22
C GLU A 170 -16.96 18.96 -21.94
N ALA A 171 -17.25 19.34 -20.70
CA ALA A 171 -17.33 20.75 -20.30
C ALA A 171 -15.99 21.26 -19.78
N ASP A 172 -15.68 22.52 -20.11
CA ASP A 172 -14.60 23.25 -19.45
C ASP A 172 -15.06 23.72 -18.06
N GLY A 173 -14.25 23.47 -17.04
CA GLY A 173 -14.59 23.91 -15.70
C GLY A 173 -13.55 23.59 -14.63
N VAL A 174 -13.46 24.49 -13.66
CA VAL A 174 -12.67 24.30 -12.45
C VAL A 174 -13.61 24.02 -11.30
N ILE A 175 -13.38 22.90 -10.61
CA ILE A 175 -14.10 22.53 -9.39
C ILE A 175 -13.13 22.67 -8.22
N ALA A 176 -13.25 23.78 -7.48
CA ALA A 176 -12.44 24.01 -6.30
C ALA A 176 -13.03 23.29 -5.07
N LEU A 177 -12.20 22.50 -4.39
CA LEU A 177 -12.53 21.80 -3.15
C LEU A 177 -11.50 22.18 -2.07
N SER A 178 -12.01 22.56 -0.90
CA SER A 178 -11.17 22.95 0.25
C SER A 178 -11.23 21.86 1.32
N ALA A 179 -10.09 21.21 1.57
CA ALA A 179 -9.91 20.23 2.63
C ALA A 179 -9.74 20.94 3.99
N SER A 180 -10.87 21.34 4.57
CA SER A 180 -10.92 22.18 5.78
C SER A 180 -11.11 21.41 7.08
N GLU A 181 -11.40 20.12 7.03
CA GLU A 181 -11.68 19.28 8.20
C GLU A 181 -10.48 18.39 8.50
N VAL A 182 -10.06 18.36 9.77
CA VAL A 182 -8.94 17.55 10.25
C VAL A 182 -9.49 16.28 10.90
N ILE A 183 -8.94 15.12 10.54
CA ILE A 183 -9.34 13.86 11.16
C ILE A 183 -8.87 13.84 12.61
N PRO A 184 -9.76 13.53 13.58
CA PRO A 184 -9.41 13.50 14.99
C PRO A 184 -8.52 12.29 15.34
N PRO A 185 -7.86 12.30 16.52
CA PRO A 185 -7.15 11.15 17.04
C PRO A 185 -7.99 9.86 17.07
N VAL A 186 -7.32 8.71 16.94
CA VAL A 186 -7.97 7.39 17.03
C VAL A 186 -8.60 7.22 18.42
N ASP A 187 -9.88 6.84 18.44
CA ASP A 187 -10.57 6.43 19.66
C ASP A 187 -10.19 4.98 20.00
N VAL A 188 -9.40 4.81 21.07
CA VAL A 188 -8.96 3.49 21.53
C VAL A 188 -10.05 2.93 22.45
N PRO A 189 -10.62 1.75 22.15
CA PRO A 189 -11.64 1.16 23.01
C PRO A 189 -11.12 0.99 24.44
N PRO A 190 -11.92 1.33 25.47
CA PRO A 190 -11.49 1.22 26.85
C PRO A 190 -11.20 -0.23 27.23
N ASP A 191 -10.31 -0.40 28.19
CA ASP A 191 -10.08 -1.70 28.81
C ASP A 191 -11.32 -2.16 29.59
N THR A 192 -11.55 -3.47 29.57
CA THR A 192 -12.62 -4.15 30.32
C THR A 192 -12.00 -5.19 31.23
N GLU A 193 -12.76 -5.77 32.16
CA GLU A 193 -12.27 -6.88 32.99
C GLU A 193 -11.64 -8.03 32.17
N TRP A 194 -12.10 -8.22 30.92
CA TRP A 194 -11.67 -9.26 30.01
C TRP A 194 -10.54 -8.82 29.07
N VAL A 195 -10.64 -7.60 28.54
CA VAL A 195 -9.82 -7.15 27.41
C VAL A 195 -8.95 -5.98 27.86
N ARG A 196 -7.63 -6.13 27.71
CA ARG A 196 -6.64 -5.10 28.00
C ARG A 196 -5.90 -4.70 26.73
N ARG A 197 -5.46 -3.44 26.66
CA ARG A 197 -4.69 -2.91 25.53
C ARG A 197 -3.47 -2.16 26.00
N PHE A 198 -2.39 -2.26 25.25
CA PHE A 198 -1.25 -1.40 25.49
C PHE A 198 -0.55 -1.03 24.18
N LYS A 199 0.10 0.13 24.21
CA LYS A 199 0.97 0.68 23.17
C LYS A 199 2.24 1.17 23.85
N PHE A 200 3.40 0.89 23.28
CA PHE A 200 4.69 1.36 23.76
C PHE A 200 5.60 1.66 22.57
N GLN A 201 6.56 2.57 22.78
CA GLN A 201 7.51 2.93 21.74
C GLN A 201 8.59 1.84 21.64
N SER A 202 8.83 1.34 20.42
CA SER A 202 9.92 0.39 20.13
C SER A 202 11.22 1.17 19.96
N SER A 203 12.29 0.73 20.63
CA SER A 203 13.60 1.37 20.48
C SER A 203 14.22 0.98 19.14
N LEU A 204 14.17 -0.31 18.79
CA LEU A 204 14.74 -0.84 17.54
C LEU A 204 14.10 -0.20 16.30
N LEU A 205 12.77 -0.09 16.28
CA LEU A 205 12.05 0.49 15.14
C LEU A 205 12.18 2.01 15.11
N THR A 206 12.22 2.67 16.27
CA THR A 206 12.46 4.12 16.33
C THR A 206 13.83 4.49 15.76
N GLU A 207 14.85 3.70 16.10
CA GLU A 207 16.20 3.88 15.57
C GLU A 207 16.22 3.68 14.05
N PHE A 208 15.63 2.59 13.56
CA PHE A 208 15.60 2.28 12.13
C PHE A 208 14.89 3.37 11.31
N TRP A 209 13.71 3.82 11.75
CA TRP A 209 12.89 4.78 11.01
C TRP A 209 13.28 6.25 11.24
N GLY A 210 14.18 6.51 12.19
CA GLY A 210 14.61 7.85 12.58
C GLY A 210 13.50 8.69 13.22
N ARG A 211 12.45 8.05 13.71
CA ARG A 211 11.30 8.71 14.36
C ARG A 211 10.53 7.72 15.23
N PRO A 212 9.70 8.18 16.19
CA PRO A 212 8.98 7.28 17.09
C PRO A 212 8.10 6.28 16.34
N VAL A 213 8.36 4.99 16.54
CA VAL A 213 7.53 3.88 16.05
C VAL A 213 7.07 3.05 17.24
N TYR A 214 5.84 2.56 17.18
CA TYR A 214 5.16 1.96 18.31
C TYR A 214 4.73 0.52 18.02
N LEU A 215 4.81 -0.31 19.05
CA LEU A 215 4.26 -1.65 19.10
C LEU A 215 3.18 -1.72 20.18
N GLY A 216 2.35 -2.74 20.13
CA GLY A 216 1.30 -2.94 21.11
C GLY A 216 0.62 -4.30 21.00
N ALA A 217 -0.38 -4.52 21.83
CA ALA A 217 -1.22 -5.69 21.74
C ALA A 217 -2.62 -5.43 22.30
N THR A 218 -3.59 -6.22 21.83
CA THR A 218 -4.88 -6.44 22.49
C THR A 218 -4.87 -7.82 23.15
N VAL A 219 -5.29 -7.89 24.41
CA VAL A 219 -5.11 -9.07 25.26
C VAL A 219 -6.44 -9.48 25.87
N LEU A 220 -6.86 -10.72 25.62
CA LEU A 220 -8.03 -11.34 26.26
C LEU A 220 -7.57 -12.23 27.42
N LEU A 221 -8.09 -11.94 28.61
CA LEU A 221 -7.77 -12.63 29.86
C LEU A 221 -8.78 -13.76 30.15
N PRO A 222 -8.34 -14.85 30.80
CA PRO A 222 -9.24 -15.90 31.27
C PRO A 222 -10.10 -15.40 32.45
N ARG A 223 -11.26 -16.03 32.66
CA ARG A 223 -12.27 -15.61 33.66
C ARG A 223 -11.80 -15.48 35.10
N ASP A 224 -10.76 -16.21 35.47
CA ASP A 224 -10.23 -16.26 36.83
C ASP A 224 -8.93 -15.47 36.98
N TYR A 225 -8.55 -14.68 35.97
CA TYR A 225 -7.25 -14.01 35.96
C TYR A 225 -7.04 -13.15 37.22
N ASP A 226 -8.01 -12.34 37.65
CA ASP A 226 -7.79 -11.47 38.82
C ASP A 226 -7.84 -12.21 40.16
N SER A 227 -8.43 -13.41 40.23
CA SER A 227 -8.57 -14.19 41.46
C SER A 227 -7.57 -15.35 41.59
N SER A 228 -6.90 -15.71 40.49
CA SER A 228 -5.96 -16.82 40.41
C SER A 228 -4.50 -16.35 40.43
N THR A 229 -3.61 -17.18 40.96
CA THR A 229 -2.16 -16.94 41.01
C THR A 229 -1.38 -17.75 39.99
N ILE A 230 -2.05 -18.57 39.17
CA ILE A 230 -1.38 -19.40 38.17
C ILE A 230 -0.86 -18.56 36.99
N SER A 231 0.07 -19.17 36.24
CA SER A 231 0.46 -18.69 34.91
C SER A 231 -0.28 -19.49 33.84
N TYR A 232 -0.53 -18.86 32.69
CA TYR A 232 -1.38 -19.38 31.63
C TYR A 232 -0.59 -19.64 30.34
N PRO A 233 -0.95 -20.63 29.52
CA PRO A 233 -0.51 -20.69 28.13
C PRO A 233 -1.06 -19.49 27.36
N VAL A 234 -0.37 -19.11 26.30
CA VAL A 234 -0.69 -17.96 25.47
C VAL A 234 -0.81 -18.35 24.00
N ASN A 235 -1.85 -17.83 23.34
CA ASN A 235 -1.95 -17.83 21.89
C ASN A 235 -1.67 -16.43 21.36
N TYR A 236 -0.54 -16.30 20.65
CA TYR A 236 -0.16 -15.11 19.90
C TYR A 236 -0.83 -15.14 18.53
N ILE A 237 -1.94 -14.42 18.43
CA ILE A 237 -2.74 -14.27 17.22
C ILE A 237 -2.08 -13.23 16.31
N GLN A 238 -1.76 -13.69 15.11
CA GLN A 238 -1.22 -12.90 14.01
C GLN A 238 -2.36 -12.45 13.07
N GLY A 239 -2.21 -11.29 12.45
CA GLY A 239 -3.17 -10.76 11.49
C GLY A 239 -3.19 -9.23 11.42
N HIS A 240 -4.09 -8.73 10.58
CA HIS A 240 -4.31 -7.30 10.34
C HIS A 240 -4.54 -6.49 11.63
N PHE A 241 -4.09 -5.24 11.60
CA PHE A 241 -4.21 -4.31 12.73
C PHE A 241 -5.65 -4.18 13.19
N SER A 242 -5.84 -4.26 14.51
CA SER A 242 -7.17 -4.07 15.09
C SER A 242 -7.08 -3.76 16.57
N LEU A 243 -7.79 -2.71 16.99
CA LEU A 243 -8.04 -2.45 18.40
C LEU A 243 -9.18 -3.31 18.98
N GLY A 244 -9.77 -4.18 18.15
CA GLY A 244 -10.80 -5.13 18.55
C GLY A 244 -10.29 -6.13 19.59
N ALA A 245 -11.24 -6.71 20.34
CA ALA A 245 -10.92 -7.80 21.24
C ALA A 245 -10.46 -9.04 20.44
N PRO A 246 -9.47 -9.81 20.92
CA PRO A 246 -9.08 -11.07 20.30
C PRO A 246 -10.27 -11.97 20.00
N ASN A 247 -10.29 -12.59 18.81
CA ASN A 247 -11.39 -13.42 18.32
C ASN A 247 -12.78 -12.76 18.36
N ARG A 248 -12.85 -11.42 18.29
CA ARG A 248 -14.10 -10.65 18.40
C ARG A 248 -14.87 -10.94 19.69
N PHE A 249 -14.14 -11.18 20.78
CA PHE A 249 -14.75 -11.43 22.08
C PHE A 249 -15.68 -10.29 22.50
N GLU A 250 -16.91 -10.64 22.87
CA GLU A 250 -17.95 -9.71 23.32
C GLU A 250 -18.78 -10.39 24.42
N VAL A 251 -19.03 -9.68 25.51
CA VAL A 251 -19.82 -10.19 26.63
C VAL A 251 -21.23 -10.54 26.15
N GLY A 252 -21.65 -11.77 26.44
CA GLY A 252 -22.96 -12.29 26.03
C GLY A 252 -22.98 -12.94 24.64
N ALA A 253 -21.91 -12.85 23.84
CA ALA A 253 -21.77 -13.59 22.58
C ALA A 253 -21.37 -15.06 22.80
N ASP A 254 -21.36 -15.86 21.73
CA ASP A 254 -21.11 -17.31 21.79
C ASP A 254 -19.74 -17.63 22.41
N LEU A 255 -18.68 -16.93 21.98
CA LEU A 255 -17.33 -17.13 22.54
C LEU A 255 -17.30 -16.79 24.03
N TYR A 256 -17.94 -15.72 24.49
CA TYR A 256 -18.00 -15.38 25.91
C TYR A 256 -18.63 -16.50 26.73
N ARG A 257 -19.76 -17.06 26.27
CA ARG A 257 -20.46 -18.13 26.99
C ARG A 257 -19.60 -19.38 27.15
N GLU A 258 -18.77 -19.69 26.16
CA GLU A 258 -17.79 -20.78 26.24
C GLU A 258 -16.58 -20.39 27.12
N TRP A 259 -16.03 -19.20 26.94
CA TRP A 259 -14.84 -18.69 27.65
C TRP A 259 -14.98 -18.68 29.17
N ILE A 260 -16.20 -18.48 29.69
CA ILE A 260 -16.47 -18.43 31.12
C ILE A 260 -16.81 -19.79 31.74
N ARG A 261 -16.88 -20.89 30.97
CA ARG A 261 -17.23 -22.22 31.51
C ARG A 261 -16.12 -22.77 32.40
N ASP A 262 -16.50 -23.60 33.36
CA ASP A 262 -15.53 -24.25 34.26
C ASP A 262 -14.55 -25.14 33.49
N GLU A 263 -15.02 -25.78 32.43
CA GLU A 263 -14.27 -26.75 31.64
C GLU A 263 -13.52 -26.13 30.45
N PHE A 264 -13.69 -24.83 30.17
CA PHE A 264 -12.99 -24.19 29.05
C PHE A 264 -11.49 -24.02 29.38
N PRO A 265 -10.57 -24.37 28.46
CA PRO A 265 -9.14 -24.22 28.70
C PRO A 265 -8.76 -22.78 29.09
N ARG A 266 -8.08 -22.64 30.23
CA ARG A 266 -7.62 -21.31 30.68
C ARG A 266 -6.38 -20.91 29.89
N MET A 267 -6.49 -19.83 29.12
CA MET A 267 -5.39 -19.29 28.33
C MET A 267 -5.53 -17.78 28.14
N ILE A 268 -4.44 -17.14 27.73
CA ILE A 268 -4.42 -15.74 27.30
C ILE A 268 -4.42 -15.71 25.77
N LEU A 269 -5.24 -14.85 25.16
CA LEU A 269 -5.13 -14.55 23.73
C LEU A 269 -4.52 -13.17 23.55
N VAL A 270 -3.57 -13.05 22.63
CA VAL A 270 -2.84 -11.80 22.38
C VAL A 270 -2.83 -11.54 20.88
N THR A 271 -3.45 -10.45 20.43
CA THR A 271 -3.30 -9.98 19.04
C THR A 271 -2.22 -8.92 19.00
N PHE A 272 -1.15 -9.17 18.25
CA PHE A 272 -0.07 -8.20 18.09
C PHE A 272 -0.54 -6.96 17.30
N GLN A 273 0.02 -5.80 17.63
CA GLN A 273 -0.17 -4.55 16.90
C GLN A 273 1.22 -4.04 16.50
N HIS A 274 1.54 -4.17 15.22
CA HIS A 274 2.83 -3.81 14.64
C HIS A 274 2.68 -3.17 13.25
N PRO A 275 1.87 -2.10 13.13
CA PRO A 275 1.70 -1.41 11.86
C PRO A 275 3.02 -0.78 11.43
N ASN A 276 3.15 -0.53 10.13
CA ASN A 276 4.34 0.09 9.56
C ASN A 276 3.97 1.08 8.42
N PRO A 277 4.90 1.93 7.97
CA PRO A 277 4.62 2.93 6.94
C PRO A 277 4.17 2.37 5.58
N TYR A 278 4.36 1.07 5.30
CA TYR A 278 3.89 0.41 4.08
C TYR A 278 2.56 -0.33 4.25
N PHE A 279 2.19 -0.78 5.46
CA PHE A 279 1.03 -1.67 5.67
C PHE A 279 0.55 -1.72 7.12
N ASP A 280 -0.62 -2.33 7.35
CA ASP A 280 -1.25 -2.38 8.66
C ASP A 280 -0.63 -3.42 9.61
N ASP A 281 0.09 -4.40 9.09
CA ASP A 281 1.00 -5.27 9.83
C ASP A 281 2.41 -5.22 9.22
N SER A 282 3.38 -5.92 9.81
CA SER A 282 4.78 -5.91 9.36
C SER A 282 5.27 -7.24 8.80
N TYR A 283 4.37 -8.21 8.55
CA TYR A 283 4.71 -9.61 8.28
C TYR A 283 5.52 -10.29 9.38
N ALA A 284 5.68 -9.65 10.55
CA ALA A 284 6.42 -10.16 11.70
C ALA A 284 7.87 -10.62 11.41
N VAL A 285 8.50 -10.08 10.35
CA VAL A 285 9.88 -10.43 9.94
C VAL A 285 10.74 -9.18 9.80
N ASN A 286 12.06 -9.38 9.80
CA ASN A 286 12.99 -8.34 9.44
C ASN A 286 12.97 -8.15 7.92
N SER A 287 13.00 -6.89 7.47
CA SER A 287 13.15 -6.56 6.05
C SER A 287 14.07 -5.35 5.89
N VAL A 288 14.81 -5.33 4.79
CA VAL A 288 15.67 -4.19 4.43
C VAL A 288 14.86 -2.91 4.20
N ASN A 289 13.56 -2.99 3.90
CA ASN A 289 12.70 -1.81 3.69
C ASN A 289 11.87 -1.44 4.93
N LEU A 290 11.46 -2.44 5.73
CA LEU A 290 10.60 -2.19 6.91
C LEU A 290 11.41 -2.00 8.20
N GLY A 291 12.63 -2.52 8.25
CA GLY A 291 13.46 -2.57 9.43
C GLY A 291 13.30 -3.85 10.24
N PRO A 292 13.82 -3.86 11.47
CA PRO A 292 13.99 -5.06 12.28
C PRO A 292 12.70 -5.45 13.05
N TYR A 293 11.57 -5.60 12.36
CA TYR A 293 10.29 -5.92 13.01
C TYR A 293 10.25 -7.32 13.64
N GLY A 294 10.89 -8.31 13.02
CA GLY A 294 11.03 -9.65 13.61
C GLY A 294 11.79 -9.58 14.93
N ASP A 295 12.91 -8.87 14.96
CA ASP A 295 13.67 -8.65 16.19
C ASP A 295 12.88 -7.85 17.23
N ALA A 296 12.21 -6.76 16.83
CA ALA A 296 11.40 -5.95 17.75
C ALA A 296 10.26 -6.76 18.37
N ILE A 297 9.62 -7.66 17.62
CA ILE A 297 8.59 -8.54 18.15
C ILE A 297 9.18 -9.52 19.18
N MET A 298 10.29 -10.17 18.85
CA MET A 298 10.91 -11.19 19.69
C MET A 298 11.60 -10.60 20.93
N GLN A 299 12.20 -9.42 20.82
CA GLN A 299 13.03 -8.81 21.86
C GLN A 299 12.31 -7.73 22.66
N GLU A 300 11.24 -7.13 22.13
CA GLU A 300 10.51 -6.05 22.81
C GLU A 300 9.04 -6.42 23.06
N LEU A 301 8.26 -6.79 22.03
CA LEU A 301 6.82 -7.00 22.17
C LEU A 301 6.45 -8.21 23.02
N ILE A 302 6.99 -9.40 22.69
CA ILE A 302 6.69 -10.62 23.44
C ILE A 302 7.16 -10.49 24.89
N PRO A 303 8.39 -10.04 25.18
CA PRO A 303 8.83 -9.78 26.56
C PRO A 303 7.94 -8.77 27.29
N GLU A 304 7.46 -7.72 26.63
CA GLU A 304 6.56 -6.74 27.27
C GLU A 304 5.18 -7.36 27.59
N VAL A 305 4.66 -8.26 26.75
CA VAL A 305 3.46 -9.05 27.08
C VAL A 305 3.73 -9.93 28.30
N GLU A 306 4.81 -10.72 28.29
CA GLU A 306 5.13 -11.66 29.38
C GLU A 306 5.51 -10.97 30.69
N ARG A 307 5.95 -9.72 30.64
CA ARG A 307 6.16 -8.88 31.82
C ARG A 307 4.85 -8.36 32.41
N ARG A 308 3.87 -8.03 31.56
CA ARG A 308 2.56 -7.49 31.97
C ARG A 308 1.60 -8.57 32.42
N TYR A 309 1.69 -9.77 31.85
CA TYR A 309 0.74 -10.85 32.05
C TYR A 309 1.40 -12.14 32.51
N ARG A 310 0.69 -12.92 33.34
CA ARG A 310 1.19 -14.19 33.88
C ARG A 310 1.15 -15.29 32.81
N VAL A 311 2.14 -15.27 31.93
CA VAL A 311 2.34 -16.25 30.85
C VAL A 311 3.31 -17.33 31.30
N ILE A 312 3.07 -18.58 30.91
CA ILE A 312 4.09 -19.64 30.99
C ILE A 312 5.08 -19.41 29.85
N ALA A 313 6.22 -18.81 30.17
CA ALA A 313 7.26 -18.37 29.24
C ALA A 313 8.12 -19.52 28.67
N GLU A 314 7.47 -20.63 28.29
CA GLU A 314 8.10 -21.85 27.78
C GLU A 314 7.54 -22.22 26.40
N PRO A 315 8.33 -22.83 25.51
CA PRO A 315 7.90 -23.10 24.13
C PRO A 315 6.57 -23.87 24.05
N TYR A 316 6.39 -24.92 24.86
CA TYR A 316 5.17 -25.73 24.87
C TYR A 316 3.89 -24.96 25.25
N ALA A 317 4.03 -23.76 25.80
CA ALA A 317 2.91 -22.92 26.24
C ALA A 317 2.76 -21.62 25.42
N ARG A 318 3.63 -21.40 24.41
CA ARG A 318 3.49 -20.35 23.41
C ARG A 318 3.00 -20.96 22.11
N VAL A 319 1.75 -20.70 21.76
CA VAL A 319 1.19 -21.12 20.47
C VAL A 319 0.88 -19.92 19.59
N LEU A 320 0.86 -20.15 18.29
CA LEU A 320 0.58 -19.15 17.26
C LEU A 320 -0.73 -19.50 16.54
N SER A 321 -1.43 -18.50 16.05
CA SER A 321 -2.53 -18.69 15.10
C SER A 321 -2.72 -17.47 14.23
N GLY A 322 -3.29 -17.63 13.04
CA GLY A 322 -3.58 -16.51 12.17
C GLY A 322 -4.20 -16.93 10.83
N GLY A 323 -4.83 -15.99 10.14
CA GLY A 323 -5.44 -16.19 8.84
C GLY A 323 -4.95 -15.17 7.80
N SER A 324 -4.95 -15.52 6.50
CA SER A 324 -4.44 -14.66 5.42
C SER A 324 -2.99 -14.20 5.69
N THR A 325 -2.70 -12.90 5.75
CA THR A 325 -1.39 -12.38 6.16
C THR A 325 -0.95 -12.96 7.50
N GLY A 326 -1.82 -12.97 8.51
CA GLY A 326 -1.53 -13.59 9.81
C GLY A 326 -1.30 -15.10 9.73
N GLY A 327 -1.89 -15.77 8.74
CA GLY A 327 -1.60 -17.17 8.45
C GLY A 327 -0.16 -17.36 8.01
N TRP A 328 0.35 -16.46 7.17
CA TRP A 328 1.76 -16.45 6.77
C TRP A 328 2.66 -16.12 7.96
N GLU A 329 2.37 -15.06 8.72
CA GLU A 329 3.16 -14.64 9.90
C GLU A 329 3.26 -15.74 10.95
N SER A 330 2.13 -16.37 11.31
CA SER A 330 2.09 -17.46 12.29
C SER A 330 2.84 -18.71 11.83
N LEU A 331 2.93 -18.94 10.52
CA LEU A 331 3.73 -20.03 9.96
C LEU A 331 5.22 -19.66 9.96
N ALA A 332 5.57 -18.46 9.50
CA ALA A 332 6.93 -17.95 9.44
C ALA A 332 7.58 -17.92 10.84
N LEU A 333 6.90 -17.37 11.84
CA LEU A 333 7.39 -17.35 13.22
C LEU A 333 7.66 -18.77 13.77
N GLN A 334 6.79 -19.74 13.46
CA GLN A 334 7.01 -21.14 13.87
C GLN A 334 8.20 -21.78 13.16
N ILE A 335 8.41 -21.49 11.88
CA ILE A 335 9.52 -22.05 11.08
C ILE A 335 10.85 -21.42 11.48
N PHE A 336 10.88 -20.10 11.68
CA PHE A 336 12.10 -19.35 11.98
C PHE A 336 12.50 -19.42 13.46
N HIS A 337 11.54 -19.67 14.36
CA HIS A 337 11.78 -19.77 15.80
C HIS A 337 11.16 -21.05 16.42
N PRO A 338 11.52 -22.25 15.91
CA PRO A 338 10.87 -23.51 16.31
C PRO A 338 11.13 -23.92 17.76
N ASP A 339 12.24 -23.45 18.34
CA ASP A 339 12.58 -23.68 19.75
C ASP A 339 11.93 -22.65 20.69
N PHE A 340 11.29 -21.61 20.14
CA PHE A 340 10.61 -20.57 20.93
C PHE A 340 9.09 -20.76 20.99
N PHE A 341 8.48 -21.24 19.90
CA PHE A 341 7.04 -21.52 19.79
C PHE A 341 6.75 -23.02 19.73
N GLY A 342 5.78 -23.49 20.51
CA GLY A 342 5.43 -24.91 20.64
C GLY A 342 4.41 -25.42 19.64
N GLY A 343 3.83 -24.55 18.81
CA GLY A 343 2.91 -24.94 17.74
C GLY A 343 2.19 -23.75 17.10
N THR A 344 1.66 -23.97 15.90
CA THR A 344 0.93 -22.96 15.13
C THR A 344 -0.32 -23.53 14.45
N TRP A 345 -1.36 -22.70 14.34
CA TRP A 345 -2.54 -22.94 13.49
C TRP A 345 -2.66 -21.83 12.44
N SER A 346 -2.07 -22.07 11.26
CA SER A 346 -2.07 -21.15 10.13
C SER A 346 -3.21 -21.47 9.16
N TYR A 347 -4.15 -20.55 9.01
CA TYR A 347 -5.34 -20.71 8.17
C TYR A 347 -5.18 -19.93 6.87
N CYS A 348 -5.41 -20.59 5.72
CA CYS A 348 -5.41 -19.96 4.39
C CYS A 348 -4.35 -18.84 4.23
N PRO A 349 -3.06 -19.15 4.47
CA PRO A 349 -2.02 -18.13 4.56
C PRO A 349 -1.89 -17.38 3.24
N ASP A 350 -1.42 -16.12 3.32
CA ASP A 350 -0.81 -15.44 2.19
C ASP A 350 0.30 -16.34 1.59
N PRO A 351 0.71 -16.12 0.32
CA PRO A 351 1.53 -17.09 -0.41
C PRO A 351 2.85 -17.44 0.31
N VAL A 352 3.06 -18.73 0.55
CA VAL A 352 4.31 -19.28 1.13
C VAL A 352 5.40 -19.50 0.08
N THR A 353 5.08 -19.21 -1.19
CA THR A 353 5.97 -19.22 -2.34
C THR A 353 5.43 -18.24 -3.38
N PHE A 354 6.30 -17.62 -4.16
CA PHE A 354 5.92 -16.71 -5.25
C PHE A 354 5.82 -17.39 -6.62
N THR A 355 5.72 -18.73 -6.66
CA THR A 355 5.55 -19.50 -7.90
C THR A 355 4.16 -19.38 -8.54
N ASP A 356 3.14 -19.03 -7.76
CA ASP A 356 1.80 -18.71 -8.27
C ASP A 356 1.02 -17.90 -7.22
N VAL A 357 1.15 -16.59 -7.27
CA VAL A 357 0.39 -15.64 -6.44
C VAL A 357 -0.71 -15.05 -7.28
N GLU A 358 -1.92 -15.54 -7.06
CA GLU A 358 -3.12 -15.03 -7.73
C GLU A 358 -2.99 -15.04 -9.27
N GLY A 359 -2.35 -16.09 -9.80
CA GLY A 359 -2.11 -16.28 -11.22
C GLY A 359 -0.79 -15.70 -11.73
N ILE A 360 0.04 -15.10 -10.88
CA ILE A 360 1.36 -14.56 -11.24
C ILE A 360 2.44 -15.49 -10.70
N ASN A 361 3.26 -16.04 -11.58
CA ASN A 361 4.51 -16.70 -11.21
C ASN A 361 5.62 -15.66 -11.26
N ALA A 362 6.07 -15.19 -10.09
CA ALA A 362 7.08 -14.14 -9.99
C ALA A 362 8.40 -14.50 -10.69
N TYR A 363 8.66 -15.80 -10.85
CA TYR A 363 9.94 -16.33 -11.30
C TYR A 363 9.98 -16.71 -12.79
N GLU A 364 8.82 -16.94 -13.40
CA GLU A 364 8.72 -17.46 -14.77
C GLU A 364 7.90 -16.55 -15.68
N ASP A 365 6.94 -15.80 -15.14
CA ASP A 365 6.17 -14.88 -15.95
C ASP A 365 7.04 -13.71 -16.42
N VAL A 366 6.80 -13.28 -17.65
CA VAL A 366 7.40 -12.05 -18.19
C VAL A 366 6.51 -10.83 -17.93
N ASN A 367 5.26 -11.04 -17.53
CA ASN A 367 4.31 -9.97 -17.26
C ASN A 367 3.27 -10.34 -16.18
N ALA A 368 3.06 -9.46 -15.21
CA ALA A 368 2.11 -9.59 -14.10
C ALA A 368 0.64 -9.42 -14.51
N PHE A 369 0.35 -8.87 -15.69
CA PHE A 369 -1.02 -8.55 -16.12
C PHE A 369 -1.62 -9.56 -17.08
N TYR A 370 -0.79 -10.32 -17.81
CA TYR A 370 -1.26 -11.31 -18.76
C TYR A 370 -0.31 -12.51 -18.86
N LYS A 371 -0.89 -13.68 -19.13
CA LYS A 371 -0.13 -14.85 -19.61
C LYS A 371 0.09 -14.75 -21.12
N GLN A 372 1.30 -15.06 -21.57
CA GLN A 372 1.64 -15.17 -22.98
C GLN A 372 1.57 -16.64 -23.41
N HIS A 373 0.69 -16.95 -24.36
CA HIS A 373 0.55 -18.27 -24.96
C HIS A 373 0.77 -18.17 -26.48
N GLU A 374 2.00 -18.42 -26.93
CA GLU A 374 2.44 -18.21 -28.32
C GLU A 374 2.02 -16.83 -28.86
N TRP A 375 0.95 -16.75 -29.65
CA TRP A 375 0.41 -15.54 -30.27
C TRP A 375 -0.69 -14.86 -29.45
N ARG A 376 -1.13 -15.45 -28.33
CA ARG A 376 -2.29 -15.00 -27.55
C ARG A 376 -1.86 -14.46 -26.19
N ARG A 377 -2.37 -13.27 -25.85
CA ARG A 377 -2.33 -12.73 -24.49
C ARG A 377 -3.64 -12.99 -23.77
N VAL A 378 -3.57 -13.50 -22.56
CA VAL A 378 -4.73 -13.77 -21.70
C VAL A 378 -4.58 -12.98 -20.41
N PRO A 379 -5.50 -12.06 -20.07
CA PRO A 379 -5.44 -11.33 -18.81
C PRO A 379 -5.41 -12.26 -17.61
N ILE A 380 -4.55 -11.97 -16.64
CA ILE A 380 -4.51 -12.70 -15.37
C ILE A 380 -5.69 -12.27 -14.52
N SER A 381 -6.54 -13.23 -14.15
CA SER A 381 -7.63 -13.03 -13.20
C SER A 381 -7.08 -12.93 -11.78
N ASN A 382 -7.50 -11.92 -11.03
CA ASN A 382 -7.15 -11.78 -9.62
C ASN A 382 -8.29 -12.25 -8.70
N THR A 383 -9.48 -11.67 -8.86
CA THR A 383 -10.67 -11.98 -8.06
C THR A 383 -11.76 -12.54 -8.96
N ARG A 384 -12.41 -13.62 -8.52
CA ARG A 384 -13.49 -14.31 -9.24
C ARG A 384 -14.57 -14.83 -8.31
N GLU A 385 -15.79 -14.92 -8.81
CA GLU A 385 -16.89 -15.62 -8.15
C GLU A 385 -16.71 -17.13 -8.20
N VAL A 386 -17.45 -17.87 -7.36
CA VAL A 386 -17.43 -19.36 -7.37
C VAL A 386 -17.91 -19.96 -8.69
N THR A 387 -18.64 -19.18 -9.50
CA THR A 387 -19.08 -19.53 -10.86
C THR A 387 -17.97 -19.39 -11.90
N GLY A 388 -16.84 -18.77 -11.55
CA GLY A 388 -15.75 -18.44 -12.46
C GLY A 388 -15.84 -17.04 -13.10
N GLU A 389 -16.88 -16.26 -12.81
CA GLU A 389 -16.99 -14.87 -13.27
C GLU A 389 -15.84 -14.02 -12.71
N VAL A 390 -15.05 -13.41 -13.59
CA VAL A 390 -13.92 -12.55 -13.19
C VAL A 390 -14.45 -11.18 -12.77
N ARG A 391 -14.11 -10.78 -11.54
CA ARG A 391 -14.46 -9.47 -10.98
C ARG A 391 -13.35 -8.45 -11.08
N LEU A 392 -12.10 -8.92 -10.95
CA LEU A 392 -10.92 -8.07 -10.97
C LEU A 392 -9.79 -8.80 -11.67
N THR A 393 -9.14 -8.13 -12.61
CA THR A 393 -7.87 -8.59 -13.20
C THR A 393 -6.68 -8.15 -12.34
N SER A 394 -5.53 -8.81 -12.50
CA SER A 394 -4.28 -8.42 -11.84
C SER A 394 -3.94 -6.94 -12.12
N ARG A 395 -4.09 -6.50 -13.37
CA ARG A 395 -3.87 -5.10 -13.77
C ARG A 395 -4.76 -4.12 -13.01
N GLN A 396 -6.04 -4.42 -12.86
CA GLN A 396 -6.99 -3.54 -12.16
C GLN A 396 -6.68 -3.46 -10.66
N ARG A 397 -6.31 -4.58 -10.02
CA ARG A 397 -5.83 -4.57 -8.62
C ARG A 397 -4.60 -3.70 -8.46
N ASN A 398 -3.60 -3.91 -9.30
CA ASN A 398 -2.37 -3.13 -9.24
C ASN A 398 -2.62 -1.63 -9.49
N TYR A 399 -3.48 -1.27 -10.44
CA TYR A 399 -3.82 0.14 -10.68
C TYR A 399 -4.53 0.77 -9.49
N PHE A 400 -5.39 0.03 -8.78
CA PHE A 400 -5.96 0.51 -7.51
C PHE A 400 -4.87 0.85 -6.49
N GLU A 401 -3.86 -0.01 -6.32
CA GLU A 401 -2.73 0.27 -5.41
C GLU A 401 -1.91 1.48 -5.88
N LEU A 402 -1.60 1.56 -7.18
CA LEU A 402 -0.82 2.67 -7.76
C LEU A 402 -1.54 4.03 -7.62
N VAL A 403 -2.87 4.07 -7.73
CA VAL A 403 -3.67 5.28 -7.48
C VAL A 403 -3.70 5.61 -5.99
N SER A 404 -3.76 4.58 -5.14
CA SER A 404 -3.75 4.74 -3.67
C SER A 404 -2.46 5.38 -3.18
N GLY A 405 -1.31 4.99 -3.73
CA GLY A 405 -0.03 5.63 -3.42
C GLY A 405 1.10 5.22 -4.38
N THR A 406 1.89 6.19 -4.81
CA THR A 406 3.10 5.95 -5.60
C THR A 406 4.26 5.51 -4.69
N LYS A 407 5.36 5.04 -5.27
CA LYS A 407 6.56 4.60 -4.53
C LYS A 407 6.27 3.56 -3.43
N GLY A 408 5.32 2.66 -3.67
CA GLY A 408 5.01 1.62 -2.70
C GLY A 408 4.06 2.02 -1.57
N ARG A 409 3.49 3.23 -1.61
CA ARG A 409 2.72 3.81 -0.49
C ARG A 409 1.24 3.45 -0.51
N SER A 410 0.85 2.35 -1.16
CA SER A 410 -0.56 2.01 -1.34
C SER A 410 -1.26 1.63 -0.03
N GLY A 411 -0.52 1.11 0.96
CA GLY A 411 -1.12 0.47 2.14
C GLY A 411 -1.82 -0.84 1.80
N GLN A 412 -1.39 -1.55 0.76
CA GLN A 412 -2.04 -2.74 0.21
C GLN A 412 -1.05 -3.86 -0.10
N GLN A 413 -1.59 -5.05 -0.43
CA GLN A 413 -0.86 -6.32 -0.47
C GLN A 413 0.29 -6.37 -1.50
N LEU A 414 0.12 -5.84 -2.72
CA LEU A 414 1.21 -5.93 -3.72
C LEU A 414 2.42 -5.10 -3.30
N ASP A 415 2.18 -3.93 -2.71
CA ASP A 415 3.24 -3.06 -2.25
C ASP A 415 3.91 -3.59 -1.00
N ILE A 416 3.17 -4.11 -0.03
CA ILE A 416 3.78 -4.71 1.16
C ILE A 416 4.58 -5.96 0.84
N TRP A 417 4.14 -6.83 -0.08
CA TRP A 417 4.96 -7.96 -0.52
C TRP A 417 6.29 -7.46 -1.10
N SER A 418 6.24 -6.40 -1.92
CA SER A 418 7.47 -5.80 -2.46
C SER A 418 8.34 -5.15 -1.40
N ALA A 419 7.76 -4.51 -0.39
CA ALA A 419 8.51 -3.95 0.71
C ALA A 419 9.15 -5.05 1.59
N VAL A 420 8.41 -6.12 1.92
CA VAL A 420 8.91 -7.21 2.78
C VAL A 420 10.01 -8.01 2.09
N TYR A 421 9.78 -8.46 0.85
CA TYR A 421 10.68 -9.41 0.18
C TYR A 421 11.61 -8.79 -0.85
N GLY A 422 11.37 -7.54 -1.26
CA GLY A 422 12.14 -6.87 -2.30
C GLY A 422 13.43 -6.23 -1.79
N PRO A 423 14.38 -5.95 -2.71
CA PRO A 423 15.57 -5.20 -2.38
C PRO A 423 15.22 -3.71 -2.14
N LEU A 424 16.16 -3.02 -1.50
CA LEU A 424 16.11 -1.57 -1.36
C LEU A 424 16.56 -0.92 -2.66
N GLY A 425 15.80 0.05 -3.15
CA GLY A 425 16.15 0.85 -4.32
C GLY A 425 16.98 2.08 -3.97
N ASP A 426 17.61 2.66 -4.99
CA ASP A 426 18.54 3.79 -4.84
C ASP A 426 17.88 5.06 -4.27
N ASP A 427 16.56 5.19 -4.40
CA ASP A 427 15.80 6.33 -3.88
C ASP A 427 15.29 6.11 -2.44
N GLY A 428 15.66 5.00 -1.81
CA GLY A 428 15.30 4.63 -0.43
C GLY A 428 13.96 3.92 -0.28
N TYR A 429 13.19 3.76 -1.36
CA TYR A 429 11.99 2.93 -1.40
C TYR A 429 12.35 1.52 -1.90
N PHE A 430 11.41 0.56 -1.83
CA PHE A 430 11.67 -0.77 -2.38
C PHE A 430 11.72 -0.75 -3.91
N GLU A 431 12.49 -1.65 -4.51
CA GLU A 431 12.39 -1.92 -5.95
C GLU A 431 11.18 -2.81 -6.25
N PRO A 432 10.26 -2.40 -7.15
CA PRO A 432 9.05 -3.16 -7.44
C PRO A 432 9.36 -4.44 -8.21
N LEU A 433 8.64 -5.53 -7.91
CA LEU A 433 8.77 -6.81 -8.62
C LEU A 433 8.46 -6.72 -10.13
N PHE A 434 7.64 -5.75 -10.52
CA PHE A 434 7.29 -5.48 -11.90
C PHE A 434 6.94 -4.00 -12.09
N ASP A 435 7.05 -3.51 -13.32
CA ASP A 435 6.60 -2.17 -13.67
C ASP A 435 5.09 -2.05 -13.46
N LYS A 436 4.65 -1.19 -12.54
CA LYS A 436 3.23 -1.08 -12.18
C LYS A 436 2.34 -0.50 -13.27
N ARG A 437 2.87 0.00 -14.39
CA ARG A 437 2.09 0.51 -15.54
C ARG A 437 2.01 -0.51 -16.67
N THR A 438 3.09 -1.23 -16.94
CA THR A 438 3.18 -2.18 -18.07
C THR A 438 2.98 -3.64 -17.63
N GLY A 439 3.25 -3.93 -16.36
CA GLY A 439 3.25 -5.26 -15.78
C GLY A 439 4.52 -6.05 -16.07
N GLU A 440 5.51 -5.47 -16.76
CA GLU A 440 6.76 -6.17 -17.09
C GLU A 440 7.50 -6.58 -15.83
N MET A 441 7.79 -7.88 -15.70
CA MET A 441 8.45 -8.46 -14.53
C MET A 441 9.93 -8.12 -14.52
N ASP A 442 10.47 -7.82 -13.35
CA ASP A 442 11.91 -7.67 -13.15
C ASP A 442 12.52 -8.99 -12.65
N PRO A 443 13.31 -9.71 -13.47
CA PRO A 443 13.88 -10.99 -13.10
C PRO A 443 14.98 -10.89 -12.03
N GLU A 444 15.65 -9.74 -11.89
CA GLU A 444 16.69 -9.54 -10.86
C GLU A 444 16.03 -9.33 -9.49
N VAL A 445 14.97 -8.52 -9.44
CA VAL A 445 14.15 -8.37 -8.23
C VAL A 445 13.48 -9.69 -7.86
N ALA A 446 12.91 -10.42 -8.82
CA ALA A 446 12.34 -11.74 -8.56
C ALA A 446 13.37 -12.74 -8.00
N ALA A 447 14.60 -12.72 -8.50
CA ALA A 447 15.68 -13.56 -7.98
C ALA A 447 16.05 -13.19 -6.54
N TYR A 448 16.03 -11.90 -6.19
CA TYR A 448 16.23 -11.44 -4.81
C TYR A 448 15.15 -11.98 -3.87
N TRP A 449 13.86 -11.91 -4.25
CA TRP A 449 12.75 -12.41 -3.44
C TRP A 449 12.90 -13.90 -3.13
N ARG A 450 13.39 -14.70 -4.07
CA ARG A 450 13.63 -16.14 -3.86
C ARG A 450 14.60 -16.41 -2.72
N GLY A 451 15.54 -15.50 -2.45
CA GLY A 451 16.49 -15.63 -1.35
C GLY A 451 15.94 -15.25 0.03
N GLN A 452 14.72 -14.70 0.11
CA GLN A 452 14.11 -14.23 1.36
C GLN A 452 13.14 -15.23 1.99
N LEU A 453 12.71 -16.27 1.25
CA LEU A 453 11.75 -17.28 1.70
C LEU A 453 12.41 -18.57 2.20
#